data_AF-D1P058-F1
#
_entry.id   AF-D1P058-F1
#
_cell.length_a   1.000
_cell.length_b   1.000
_cell.length_c   1.000
_cell.angle_alpha   90.00
_cell.angle_beta   90.00
_cell.angle_gamma   90.00
#
_symmetry.space_group_name_H-M   'P 1'
#
loop_
_entity.id
_entity.type
_entity.pdbx_description
1 polymer ?
#
loop_
_entity_poly.entity_id
_entity_poly.type
_entity_poly.pdbx_seq_one_letter_code
_entity_poly.pdbx_strand_id
1 'polypeptide(L)'
;MFLKKKETQISGELVVLHELSALQRADYFDFLALKEKESSNLEGIELAAKSMRQIAESNVWLVSRSLWHSDRDRDVEEVYEEVALTWSSSALEEAVSVISEISGMKGDAQESSAEGEETNEQDSMGK
;
A
#
# COMPACT_ATOMS: atom_id res chain seq x y z
N MET A 1 -2.94 22.70 -12.82
CA MET A 1 -2.38 21.35 -13.07
C MET A 1 -3.36 20.35 -12.48
N PHE A 2 -3.70 19.31 -13.24
CA PHE A 2 -4.54 18.21 -12.77
C PHE A 2 -3.67 17.03 -12.36
N LEU A 3 -4.23 16.08 -11.61
CA LEU A 3 -3.52 14.86 -11.20
C LEU A 3 -3.05 14.07 -12.42
N LYS A 4 -1.80 13.59 -12.40
CA LYS A 4 -1.29 12.61 -13.38
C LYS A 4 -2.17 11.36 -13.38
N LYS A 5 -2.24 10.71 -14.54
CA LYS A 5 -2.90 9.43 -14.70
C LYS A 5 -2.12 8.50 -15.61
N LYS A 6 -2.32 7.19 -15.44
CA LYS A 6 -1.72 6.14 -16.24
C LYS A 6 -2.75 5.06 -16.51
N GLU A 7 -2.93 4.75 -17.79
CA GLU A 7 -3.64 3.55 -18.23
C GLU A 7 -2.69 2.36 -18.16
N THR A 8 -3.12 1.30 -17.51
CA THR A 8 -2.32 0.08 -17.30
C THR A 8 -3.21 -1.15 -17.32
N GLN A 9 -2.64 -2.29 -17.69
CA GLN A 9 -3.32 -3.57 -17.50
C GLN A 9 -3.12 -4.01 -16.05
N ILE A 10 -4.21 -4.36 -15.35
CA ILE A 10 -4.19 -4.97 -14.02
C ILE A 10 -4.98 -6.27 -14.13
N SER A 11 -4.34 -7.41 -13.87
CA SER A 11 -5.00 -8.73 -13.97
C SER A 11 -5.75 -8.99 -15.29
N GLY A 12 -5.29 -8.39 -16.40
CA GLY A 12 -5.89 -8.53 -17.73
C GLY A 12 -6.99 -7.53 -18.07
N GLU A 13 -7.34 -6.62 -17.15
CA GLU A 13 -8.27 -5.53 -17.38
C GLU A 13 -7.54 -4.19 -17.53
N LEU A 14 -8.00 -3.35 -18.46
CA LEU A 14 -7.44 -2.02 -18.66
C LEU A 14 -8.02 -1.06 -17.61
N VAL A 15 -7.16 -0.56 -16.73
CA VAL A 15 -7.53 0.33 -15.62
C VAL A 15 -6.85 1.69 -15.78
N VAL A 16 -7.58 2.76 -15.45
CA VAL A 16 -7.05 4.13 -15.35
C VAL A 16 -6.75 4.44 -13.89
N LEU A 17 -5.47 4.59 -13.55
CA LEU A 17 -5.01 4.95 -12.21
C LEU A 17 -4.55 6.41 -12.19
N HIS A 18 -4.93 7.14 -11.15
CA HIS A 18 -4.54 8.53 -10.91
C HIS A 18 -3.51 8.63 -9.78
N GLU A 19 -2.64 9.65 -9.86
CA GLU A 19 -1.80 9.99 -8.71
C GLU A 19 -2.67 10.44 -7.54
N LEU A 20 -2.21 10.18 -6.31
CA LEU A 20 -2.84 10.77 -5.13
C LEU A 20 -2.57 12.26 -5.09
N SER A 21 -3.57 13.04 -4.69
CA SER A 21 -3.35 14.44 -4.34
C SER A 21 -2.42 14.58 -3.14
N ALA A 22 -1.86 15.77 -2.93
CA ALA A 22 -0.98 16.02 -1.78
C ALA A 22 -1.66 15.71 -0.43
N LEU A 23 -2.95 16.02 -0.31
CA LEU A 23 -3.71 15.74 0.91
C LEU A 23 -3.96 14.23 1.07
N GLN A 24 -4.37 13.53 0.01
CA GLN A 24 -4.55 12.07 0.06
C GLN A 24 -3.25 11.33 0.40
N ARG A 25 -2.08 11.83 -0.02
CA ARG A 25 -0.81 11.25 0.42
C ARG A 25 -0.57 11.44 1.91
N ALA A 26 -0.84 12.63 2.45
CA ALA A 26 -0.73 12.87 3.88
C ALA A 26 -1.69 11.96 4.68
N ASP A 27 -2.95 11.86 4.24
CA ASP A 27 -3.95 10.97 4.84
C ASP A 27 -3.51 9.50 4.80
N TYR A 28 -2.84 9.08 3.71
CA TYR A 28 -2.30 7.72 3.61
C TYR A 28 -1.21 7.45 4.63
N PHE A 29 -0.28 8.39 4.83
CA PHE A 29 0.77 8.24 5.83
C PHE A 29 0.20 8.24 7.26
N ASP A 30 -0.81 9.07 7.55
CA ASP A 30 -1.51 9.05 8.83
C ASP A 30 -2.22 7.70 9.05
N PHE A 31 -2.83 7.14 8.01
CA PHE A 31 -3.43 5.82 8.03
C PHE A 31 -2.40 4.72 8.32
N LEU A 32 -1.25 4.71 7.64
CA LEU A 32 -0.18 3.74 7.88
C LEU A 32 0.34 3.84 9.32
N ALA A 33 0.57 5.05 9.81
CA ALA A 33 1.04 5.28 11.17
C ALA A 33 0.02 4.83 12.23
N LEU A 34 -1.29 4.94 11.95
CA LEU A 34 -2.34 4.41 12.80
C LEU A 34 -2.30 2.88 12.83
N LYS A 35 -2.19 2.22 11.67
CA LYS A 35 -2.09 0.76 11.58
C LYS A 35 -0.89 0.24 12.36
N GLU A 36 0.29 0.83 12.19
CA GLU A 36 1.50 0.41 12.91
C GLU A 36 1.31 0.43 14.44
N LYS A 37 0.63 1.46 14.97
CA LYS A 37 0.32 1.54 16.40
C LYS A 37 -0.62 0.42 16.85
N GLU A 38 -1.57 -0.02 16.03
CA GLU A 38 -2.50 -1.12 16.33
C GLU A 38 -1.81 -2.48 16.44
N SER A 39 -0.65 -2.67 15.80
CA SER A 39 0.12 -3.92 15.82
C SER A 39 1.24 -3.94 16.87
N SER A 40 1.56 -2.79 17.48
CA SER A 40 2.73 -2.61 18.37
C SER A 40 2.84 -3.55 19.59
N ASN A 41 1.73 -4.16 20.04
CA ASN A 41 1.70 -5.05 21.21
C ASN A 41 1.31 -6.49 20.86
N LEU A 42 1.28 -6.85 19.57
CA LEU A 42 0.87 -8.17 19.09
C LEU A 42 2.11 -9.04 18.84
N GLU A 43 1.98 -10.34 19.05
CA GLU A 43 3.06 -11.31 18.79
C GLU A 43 2.53 -12.57 18.08
N GLY A 44 3.44 -13.34 17.50
CA GLY A 44 3.14 -14.64 16.90
C GLY A 44 2.06 -14.59 15.81
N ILE A 45 1.08 -15.49 15.89
CA ILE A 45 0.01 -15.63 14.89
C ILE A 45 -0.90 -14.39 14.86
N GLU A 46 -1.09 -13.72 16.00
CA GLU A 46 -1.93 -12.52 16.06
C GLU A 46 -1.30 -11.37 15.30
N LEU A 47 0.00 -11.14 15.48
CA LEU A 47 0.77 -10.18 14.69
C LEU A 47 0.71 -10.53 13.21
N ALA A 48 0.98 -11.79 12.84
CA ALA A 48 0.96 -12.21 11.44
C ALA A 48 -0.40 -11.96 10.76
N ALA A 49 -1.50 -12.34 11.42
CA ALA A 49 -2.85 -12.11 10.90
C ALA A 49 -3.19 -10.61 10.80
N LYS A 50 -2.78 -9.81 11.80
CA LYS A 50 -2.99 -8.36 11.79
C LYS A 50 -2.19 -7.69 10.68
N SER A 51 -0.90 -8.03 10.51
CA SER A 51 -0.04 -7.48 9.45
C SER A 51 -0.59 -7.80 8.07
N MET A 52 -1.01 -9.05 7.81
CA MET A 52 -1.63 -9.43 6.54
C MET A 52 -2.87 -8.58 6.23
N ARG A 53 -3.73 -8.37 7.23
CA ARG A 53 -4.91 -7.52 7.09
C ARG A 53 -4.54 -6.06 6.84
N GLN A 54 -3.57 -5.52 7.56
CA GLN A 54 -3.12 -4.13 7.42
C GLN A 54 -2.52 -3.86 6.03
N ILE A 55 -1.74 -4.79 5.49
CA ILE A 55 -1.21 -4.68 4.13
C ILE A 55 -2.36 -4.63 3.12
N ALA A 56 -3.34 -5.54 3.23
CA ALA A 56 -4.50 -5.54 2.35
C ALA A 56 -5.31 -4.24 2.46
N GLU A 57 -5.63 -3.80 3.67
CA GLU A 57 -6.37 -2.56 3.91
C GLU A 57 -5.62 -1.33 3.37
N SER A 58 -4.29 -1.28 3.50
CA SER A 58 -3.46 -0.19 2.96
C SER A 58 -3.49 -0.16 1.43
N ASN A 59 -3.38 -1.32 0.79
CA ASN A 59 -3.42 -1.39 -0.66
C ASN A 59 -4.80 -1.01 -1.20
N VAL A 60 -5.89 -1.50 -0.59
CA VAL A 60 -7.27 -1.13 -0.95
C VAL A 60 -7.50 0.37 -0.76
N TRP A 61 -7.02 0.94 0.35
CA TRP A 61 -7.11 2.37 0.62
C TRP A 61 -6.48 3.15 -0.54
N LEU A 62 -5.23 2.84 -0.89
CA LEU A 62 -4.50 3.58 -1.92
C LEU A 62 -5.15 3.45 -3.30
N VAL A 63 -5.55 2.23 -3.68
CA VAL A 63 -6.20 1.94 -4.96
C VAL A 63 -7.56 2.63 -5.09
N SER A 64 -8.40 2.56 -4.05
CA SER A 64 -9.74 3.17 -4.09
C SER A 64 -9.69 4.68 -4.31
N ARG A 65 -8.79 5.40 -3.62
CA ARG A 65 -8.62 6.85 -3.80
C ARG A 65 -8.08 7.20 -5.19
N SER A 66 -7.28 6.33 -5.80
CA SER A 66 -6.79 6.50 -7.17
C SER A 66 -7.92 6.32 -8.20
N LEU A 67 -8.74 5.28 -8.04
CA LEU A 67 -9.86 4.98 -8.93
C LEU A 67 -10.98 6.01 -8.83
N TRP A 68 -11.24 6.54 -7.63
CA TRP A 68 -12.26 7.56 -7.39
C TRP A 68 -12.10 8.81 -8.27
N HIS A 69 -10.88 9.14 -8.69
CA HIS A 69 -10.66 10.27 -9.62
C HIS A 69 -11.23 10.05 -11.02
N SER A 70 -11.48 8.80 -11.41
CA SER A 70 -12.14 8.44 -12.68
C SER A 70 -13.65 8.66 -12.65
N ASP A 71 -14.27 8.55 -11.46
CA ASP A 71 -15.72 8.70 -11.25
C ASP A 71 -15.99 9.38 -9.90
N ARG A 72 -15.92 10.72 -9.93
CA ARG A 72 -16.01 11.56 -8.72
C ARG A 72 -17.43 11.78 -8.22
N ASP A 73 -18.42 11.22 -8.91
CA ASP A 73 -19.82 11.28 -8.48
C ASP A 73 -20.14 10.19 -7.44
N ARG A 74 -19.27 9.20 -7.28
CA ARG A 74 -19.35 8.14 -6.26
C ARG A 74 -18.73 8.55 -4.94
N ASP A 75 -19.17 7.93 -3.84
CA ASP A 75 -18.48 8.01 -2.56
C ASP A 75 -17.16 7.21 -2.64
N VAL A 76 -16.08 7.78 -2.13
CA VAL A 76 -14.77 7.11 -2.10
C VAL A 76 -14.80 5.84 -1.24
N GLU A 77 -15.66 5.78 -0.23
CA GLU A 77 -15.80 4.59 0.61
C GLU A 77 -16.58 3.47 -0.09
N GLU A 78 -17.51 3.79 -1.00
CA GLU A 78 -18.13 2.77 -1.87
C GLU A 78 -17.09 2.15 -2.81
N VAL A 79 -16.16 2.97 -3.35
CA VAL A 79 -15.05 2.48 -4.17
C VAL A 79 -14.09 1.61 -3.33
N TYR A 80 -13.86 1.99 -2.07
CA TYR A 80 -13.07 1.18 -1.14
C TYR A 80 -13.68 -0.21 -0.93
N GLU A 81 -14.97 -0.27 -0.62
CA GLU A 81 -15.67 -1.54 -0.39
C GLU A 81 -15.67 -2.43 -1.65
N GLU A 82 -15.90 -1.84 -2.82
CA GLU A 82 -15.85 -2.55 -4.09
C GLU A 82 -14.47 -3.18 -4.32
N VAL A 83 -13.40 -2.39 -4.18
CA VAL A 83 -12.03 -2.87 -4.35
C VAL A 83 -11.69 -3.96 -3.32
N ALA A 84 -12.08 -3.77 -2.05
CA ALA A 84 -11.84 -4.73 -0.97
C ALA A 84 -12.47 -6.10 -1.26
N LEU A 85 -13.62 -6.12 -1.92
CA LEU A 85 -14.38 -7.35 -2.19
C LEU A 85 -14.02 -8.02 -3.51
N THR A 86 -13.52 -7.26 -4.50
CA THR A 86 -13.38 -7.75 -5.88
C THR A 86 -11.94 -7.84 -6.38
N TRP A 87 -10.99 -7.12 -5.78
CA TRP A 87 -9.61 -7.13 -6.24
C TRP A 87 -8.77 -8.18 -5.51
N SER A 88 -7.98 -8.94 -6.26
CA SER A 88 -7.02 -9.89 -5.71
C SER A 88 -5.79 -9.19 -5.14
N SER A 89 -5.05 -9.86 -4.25
CA SER A 89 -3.80 -9.32 -3.69
C SER A 89 -2.79 -8.93 -4.77
N SER A 90 -2.65 -9.74 -5.84
CA SER A 90 -1.73 -9.43 -6.93
C SER A 90 -2.17 -8.20 -7.74
N ALA A 91 -3.48 -8.03 -7.96
CA ALA A 91 -4.01 -6.85 -8.63
C ALA A 91 -3.75 -5.57 -7.82
N LEU A 92 -3.94 -5.66 -6.51
CA LEU A 92 -3.67 -4.59 -5.57
C LEU A 92 -2.18 -4.20 -5.56
N GLU A 93 -1.27 -5.17 -5.46
CA GLU A 93 0.18 -4.91 -5.49
C GLU A 93 0.63 -4.24 -6.80
N GLU A 94 0.13 -4.71 -7.94
CA GLU A 94 0.43 -4.13 -9.25
C GLU A 94 -0.04 -2.67 -9.35
N ALA A 95 -1.27 -2.40 -8.91
CA ALA A 95 -1.83 -1.05 -8.92
C ALA A 95 -1.12 -0.12 -7.93
N VAL A 96 -0.79 -0.59 -6.73
CA VAL A 96 -0.03 0.18 -5.73
C VAL A 96 1.34 0.59 -6.27
N SER A 97 2.04 -0.31 -6.98
CA SER A 97 3.32 0.00 -7.63
C SER A 97 3.17 1.16 -8.63
N VAL A 98 2.14 1.11 -9.48
CA VAL A 98 1.85 2.15 -10.46
C VAL A 98 1.47 3.47 -9.79
N ILE A 99 0.56 3.45 -8.81
CA ILE A 99 0.11 4.64 -8.09
C ILE A 99 1.28 5.30 -7.34
N SER A 100 2.13 4.50 -6.69
CA SER A 100 3.31 4.99 -5.98
C SER A 100 4.31 5.67 -6.93
N GLU A 101 4.51 5.11 -8.13
CA GLU A 101 5.35 5.71 -9.17
C GLU A 101 4.80 7.08 -9.61
N ILE A 102 3.53 7.14 -10.02
CA ILE A 102 2.96 8.39 -10.55
C ILE A 102 2.77 9.45 -9.47
N SER A 103 2.55 9.03 -8.22
CA SER A 103 2.41 9.91 -7.04
C SER A 103 3.74 10.39 -6.45
N GLY A 104 4.88 9.87 -6.95
CA GLY A 104 6.21 10.22 -6.43
C GLY A 104 6.47 9.70 -5.01
N MET A 105 5.86 8.58 -4.64
CA MET A 105 6.02 7.91 -3.33
C MET A 105 6.99 6.71 -3.38
N LYS A 106 7.70 6.53 -4.51
CA LYS A 106 8.63 5.42 -4.72
C LYS A 106 9.90 5.67 -3.89
N GLY A 107 9.95 5.10 -2.70
CA GLY A 107 11.00 5.29 -1.68
C GLY A 107 10.42 5.32 -0.27
N ASP A 108 9.25 5.93 -0.09
CA ASP A 108 8.58 6.05 1.22
C ASP A 108 7.86 4.76 1.62
N ALA A 109 7.48 3.93 0.65
CA ALA A 109 6.81 2.64 0.87
C ALA A 109 7.76 1.49 1.23
N GLN A 110 9.08 1.70 1.20
CA GLN A 110 10.08 0.64 1.43
C GLN A 110 10.66 0.61 2.85
N GLU A 111 10.43 1.64 3.68
CA GLU A 111 10.96 1.66 5.06
C GLU A 111 10.17 0.80 6.05
N SER A 112 9.09 0.11 5.63
CA SER A 112 8.39 -0.86 6.50
C SER A 112 8.83 -2.32 6.30
N SER A 113 9.89 -2.57 5.51
CA SER A 113 10.35 -3.94 5.18
C SER A 113 11.87 -4.09 5.16
N ALA A 114 12.54 -3.77 6.27
CA ALA A 114 13.83 -4.33 6.73
C ALA A 114 14.18 -3.56 8.03
N GLU A 115 14.54 -4.19 9.14
CA GLU A 115 15.89 -4.70 9.36
C GLU A 115 15.87 -5.89 10.34
N GLY A 116 16.31 -7.04 9.84
CA GLY A 116 16.62 -8.23 10.59
C GLY A 116 17.80 -8.95 9.95
N GLU A 117 18.86 -8.20 9.64
CA GLU A 117 20.18 -8.77 9.32
C GLU A 117 21.07 -8.64 10.57
N GLU A 118 21.00 -9.63 11.46
CA GLU A 118 22.09 -9.87 12.40
C GLU A 118 23.24 -10.51 11.61
N THR A 119 24.24 -9.69 11.28
CA THR A 119 25.55 -10.16 10.83
C THR A 119 26.21 -10.93 11.97
N ASN A 120 26.20 -12.27 11.89
CA ASN A 120 26.95 -13.10 12.81
C ASN A 120 28.40 -13.24 12.27
N GLU A 121 29.27 -12.33 12.68
CA GLU A 121 30.72 -12.46 12.56
C GLU A 121 31.18 -13.60 13.49
N GLN A 122 31.32 -14.82 12.94
CA GLN A 122 32.04 -15.89 13.65
C GLN A 122 33.55 -15.63 13.58
N ASP A 123 34.01 -15.05 14.68
CA ASP A 123 35.32 -15.12 15.29
C ASP A 123 36.17 -16.35 14.85
N SER A 124 37.14 -16.11 13.96
CA SER A 124 38.22 -17.05 13.70
C SER A 124 39.41 -16.66 14.57
N MET A 125 39.35 -17.03 15.84
CA MET A 125 40.52 -17.16 16.71
C MET A 125 40.77 -18.64 17.02
N GLY A 126 41.82 -19.19 16.41
CA GLY A 126 42.30 -20.53 16.73
C GLY A 126 43.63 -20.81 16.07
N LYS A 127 44.71 -20.62 16.86
CA LYS A 127 46.08 -21.03 16.59
C LYS A 127 46.22 -22.51 16.26
#